data_AF-A0A965NDN4-F1
#
_entry.id   AF-A0A965NDN4-F1
#
_cell.length_a   1.000
_cell.length_b   1.000
_cell.length_c   1.000
_cell.angle_alpha   90.00
_cell.angle_beta   90.00
_cell.angle_gamma   90.00
#
_symmetry.space_group_name_H-M   'P 1'
#
loop_
_entity.id
_entity.type
_entity.pdbx_description
1 polymer ?
#
loop_
_entity_poly.entity_id
_entity_poly.type
_entity_poly.pdbx_seq_one_letter_code
_entity_poly.pdbx_strand_id
1 'polypeptide(L)'
;MKTANTRNQFFNKKNTAFSLIEISIVIIIVGLLISVILASSNILDQFKISTARTLTVSSPVNGIKDSVLWLESSLKKSFDASEQKNGANITAWYDIRESVSKNNAVQSNSSNYPIYSNTTVHIHAVKFDGVNSYLNIANASFLNNTDYTIFIVEQRESNKADNYFVGDISAPEENVTNNNLVLGYSSDKTVKHSQSFDNSYTSSLINYKAADKTPKIFSFIHDSAVGKKTYVNGMLTASSADTNNLKNISTLKIGKSYNGKIGELIIFVRALTTEERQSIEDYLGKKWSSKITRS
;
A
#
# COMPACT_ATOMS: atom_id res chain seq x y z
N MET A 1 30.62 4.80 87.96
CA MET A 1 29.81 5.30 86.82
C MET A 1 30.20 4.46 85.61
N LYS A 2 29.35 3.49 85.20
CA LYS A 2 29.62 2.57 84.07
C LYS A 2 29.25 3.28 82.76
N THR A 3 30.22 3.61 81.93
CA THR A 3 29.99 4.03 80.55
C THR A 3 30.15 2.81 79.64
N ALA A 4 29.03 2.38 79.04
CA ALA A 4 28.99 1.32 78.03
C ALA A 4 29.53 1.86 76.71
N ASN A 5 30.52 1.19 76.14
CA ASN A 5 31.12 1.54 74.85
C ASN A 5 30.52 0.61 73.77
N THR A 6 29.48 1.08 73.08
CA THR A 6 28.86 0.38 71.95
C THR A 6 29.75 0.51 70.72
N ARG A 7 30.53 -0.54 70.40
CA ARG A 7 31.22 -0.66 69.11
C ARG A 7 30.20 -0.96 68.01
N ASN A 8 29.92 0.02 67.15
CA ASN A 8 29.25 -0.21 65.87
C ASN A 8 30.17 -1.07 64.98
N GLN A 9 29.79 -2.33 64.74
CA GLN A 9 30.41 -3.15 63.70
C GLN A 9 29.81 -2.76 62.34
N PHE A 10 30.58 -2.03 61.53
CA PHE A 10 30.28 -1.86 60.11
C PHE A 10 30.52 -3.18 59.39
N PHE A 11 29.45 -3.87 59.00
CA PHE A 11 29.53 -5.01 58.08
C PHE A 11 29.98 -4.51 56.71
N ASN A 12 31.25 -4.71 56.38
CA ASN A 12 31.78 -4.43 55.06
C ASN A 12 31.27 -5.52 54.11
N LYS A 13 30.15 -5.27 53.43
CA LYS A 13 29.57 -6.19 52.45
C LYS A 13 30.57 -6.32 51.29
N LYS A 14 31.30 -7.44 51.21
CA LYS A 14 32.19 -7.73 50.08
C LYS A 14 31.33 -7.86 48.82
N ASN A 15 31.46 -6.92 47.90
CA ASN A 15 30.93 -7.08 46.55
C ASN A 15 31.86 -8.04 45.81
N THR A 16 31.42 -9.29 45.62
CA THR A 16 32.14 -10.28 44.81
C THR A 16 31.93 -9.92 43.34
N ALA A 17 33.02 -9.64 42.61
CA ALA A 17 32.98 -9.46 41.17
C ALA A 17 32.73 -10.81 40.49
N PHE A 18 32.01 -10.80 39.37
CA PHE A 18 31.81 -11.99 38.53
C PHE A 18 33.14 -12.51 37.97
N SER A 19 33.26 -13.82 37.85
CA SER A 19 34.41 -14.45 37.20
C SER A 19 34.38 -14.22 35.69
N LEU A 20 35.55 -14.14 35.06
CA LEU A 20 35.68 -14.02 33.60
C LEU A 20 34.97 -15.16 32.85
N ILE A 21 34.95 -16.37 33.43
CA ILE A 21 34.23 -17.51 32.84
C ILE A 21 32.71 -17.28 32.84
N GLU A 22 32.16 -16.73 33.93
CA GLU A 22 30.72 -16.46 34.07
C GLU A 22 30.29 -15.37 33.09
N ILE A 23 31.09 -14.31 32.96
CA ILE A 23 30.86 -13.25 31.97
C ILE A 23 30.93 -13.81 30.55
N SER A 24 31.90 -14.70 30.25
CA SER A 24 32.04 -15.29 28.92
C SER A 24 30.84 -16.16 28.51
N ILE A 25 30.33 -16.98 29.44
CA ILE A 25 29.16 -17.83 29.20
C ILE A 25 27.91 -16.95 28.95
N VAL A 26 27.72 -15.91 29.76
CA VAL A 26 26.59 -14.98 29.59
C VAL A 26 26.66 -14.29 28.24
N ILE A 27 27.82 -13.79 27.83
CA ILE A 27 27.99 -13.13 26.52
C ILE A 27 27.69 -14.10 25.37
N ILE A 28 28.17 -15.35 25.45
CA ILE A 28 27.89 -16.36 24.41
C ILE A 28 26.40 -16.68 24.33
N ILE A 29 25.73 -16.89 25.47
CA ILE A 29 24.29 -17.17 25.51
C ILE A 29 23.51 -15.99 24.91
N VAL A 30 23.83 -14.76 25.30
CA VAL A 30 23.19 -13.56 24.76
C VAL A 30 23.43 -13.44 23.25
N GLY A 31 24.65 -13.69 22.77
CA GLY A 31 24.97 -13.67 21.34
C GLY A 31 24.20 -14.73 20.53
N LEU A 32 24.08 -15.95 21.07
CA LEU A 32 23.27 -17.02 20.46
C LEU A 32 21.79 -16.66 20.42
N LEU A 33 21.23 -16.14 21.52
CA LEU A 33 19.83 -15.72 21.58
C LEU A 33 19.51 -14.61 20.57
N ILE A 34 20.37 -13.58 20.49
CA ILE A 34 20.21 -12.50 19.50
C ILE A 34 20.24 -13.07 18.08
N SER A 35 21.18 -13.98 17.78
CA SER A 35 21.30 -14.60 16.45
C SER A 35 20.07 -15.43 16.08
N VAL A 36 19.53 -16.22 17.01
CA VAL A 36 18.30 -17.00 16.81
C VAL A 36 17.09 -16.10 16.56
N ILE A 37 16.96 -15.01 17.32
CA ILE A 37 15.87 -14.05 17.15
C ILE A 37 15.94 -13.42 15.74
N LEU A 38 17.12 -12.96 15.30
CA LEU A 38 17.31 -12.39 13.96
C LEU A 38 17.03 -13.40 12.84
N ALA A 39 17.44 -14.66 13.01
CA ALA A 39 17.13 -15.71 12.05
C ALA A 39 15.61 -15.97 11.97
N SER A 40 14.92 -15.99 13.11
CA SER A 40 13.48 -16.22 13.18
C SER A 40 12.66 -15.11 12.52
N SER A 41 13.06 -13.84 12.67
CA SER A 41 12.38 -12.71 12.01
C SER A 41 12.53 -12.77 10.50
N ASN A 42 13.72 -13.12 10.01
CA ASN A 42 13.95 -13.29 8.56
C ASN A 42 13.10 -14.43 7.99
N ILE A 43 12.99 -15.55 8.71
CA ILE A 43 12.15 -16.69 8.29
C ILE A 43 10.68 -16.28 8.21
N LEU A 44 10.18 -15.54 9.21
CA LEU A 44 8.79 -15.06 9.20
C LEU A 44 8.51 -14.16 7.99
N ASP A 45 9.44 -13.27 7.65
CA ASP A 45 9.30 -12.40 6.48
C ASP A 45 9.29 -13.19 5.17
N GLN A 46 10.11 -14.23 5.05
CA GLN A 46 10.07 -15.16 3.91
C GLN A 46 8.73 -15.90 3.80
N PHE A 47 8.15 -16.32 4.94
CA PHE A 47 6.83 -16.95 4.94
C PHE A 47 5.71 -15.99 4.53
N LYS A 48 5.73 -14.74 5.02
CA LYS A 48 4.76 -13.71 4.67
C LYS A 48 4.78 -13.42 3.17
N ILE A 49 5.97 -13.18 2.61
CA ILE A 49 6.07 -12.93 1.16
C ILE A 49 5.71 -14.16 0.33
N SER A 50 6.09 -15.37 0.76
CA SER A 50 5.71 -16.62 0.06
C SER A 50 4.19 -16.84 0.05
N THR A 51 3.53 -16.55 1.18
CA THR A 51 2.06 -16.61 1.29
C THR A 51 1.41 -15.58 0.36
N ALA A 52 1.91 -14.34 0.36
CA ALA A 52 1.41 -13.29 -0.51
C ALA A 52 1.51 -13.65 -2.00
N ARG A 53 2.63 -14.28 -2.41
CA ARG A 53 2.82 -14.78 -3.78
C ARG A 53 1.83 -15.89 -4.12
N THR A 54 1.63 -16.84 -3.21
CA THR A 54 0.68 -17.95 -3.38
C THR A 54 -0.74 -17.41 -3.57
N LEU A 55 -1.16 -16.47 -2.72
CA LEU A 55 -2.46 -15.81 -2.84
C LEU A 55 -2.62 -15.05 -4.15
N THR A 56 -1.55 -14.40 -4.63
CA THR A 56 -1.56 -13.67 -5.91
C THR A 56 -1.76 -14.64 -7.09
N VAL A 57 -1.04 -15.76 -7.10
CA VAL A 57 -1.16 -16.76 -8.18
C VAL A 57 -2.56 -17.39 -8.22
N SER A 58 -3.16 -17.66 -7.06
CA SER A 58 -4.52 -18.22 -6.97
C SER A 58 -5.63 -17.17 -6.92
N SER A 59 -5.32 -15.90 -7.17
CA SER A 59 -6.27 -14.80 -7.04
C SER A 59 -7.45 -14.93 -8.00
N PRO A 60 -8.68 -14.57 -7.57
CA PRO A 60 -9.85 -14.54 -8.44
C PRO A 60 -9.72 -13.54 -9.60
N VAL A 61 -8.81 -12.56 -9.52
CA VAL A 61 -8.56 -11.59 -10.60
C VAL A 61 -8.27 -12.29 -11.94
N ASN A 62 -7.58 -13.44 -11.93
CA ASN A 62 -7.30 -14.22 -13.14
C ASN A 62 -8.55 -14.79 -13.83
N GLY A 63 -9.62 -15.03 -13.07
CA GLY A 63 -10.86 -15.63 -13.58
C GLY A 63 -11.93 -14.60 -13.96
N ILE A 64 -11.74 -13.33 -13.59
CA ILE A 64 -12.69 -12.24 -13.81
C ILE A 64 -12.32 -11.53 -15.12
N LYS A 65 -13.27 -11.49 -16.07
CA LYS A 65 -13.07 -10.83 -17.37
C LYS A 65 -12.93 -9.32 -17.24
N ASP A 66 -12.35 -8.72 -18.28
CA ASP A 66 -12.22 -7.27 -18.48
C ASP A 66 -11.24 -6.57 -17.52
N SER A 67 -10.33 -7.33 -16.91
CA SER A 67 -9.15 -6.77 -16.26
C SER A 67 -8.20 -6.19 -17.30
N VAL A 68 -7.83 -4.92 -17.15
CA VAL A 68 -6.95 -4.16 -18.06
C VAL A 68 -5.62 -3.75 -17.42
N LEU A 69 -5.48 -3.92 -16.11
CA LEU A 69 -4.23 -3.66 -15.41
C LEU A 69 -4.20 -4.47 -14.11
N TRP A 70 -3.05 -5.07 -13.82
CA TRP A 70 -2.76 -5.59 -12.49
C TRP A 70 -1.30 -5.36 -12.13
N LEU A 71 -1.07 -4.32 -11.33
CA LEU A 71 0.22 -4.01 -10.73
C LEU A 71 0.20 -4.52 -9.30
N GLU A 72 1.06 -5.47 -8.98
CA GLU A 72 1.20 -5.98 -7.62
C GLU A 72 2.67 -6.15 -7.29
N SER A 73 3.06 -6.08 -6.02
CA SER A 73 4.46 -5.93 -5.62
C SER A 73 5.14 -7.19 -5.06
N SER A 74 4.42 -8.30 -4.89
CA SER A 74 4.93 -9.47 -4.17
C SER A 74 5.72 -10.45 -5.04
N LEU A 75 5.38 -10.59 -6.33
CA LEU A 75 6.02 -11.54 -7.23
C LEU A 75 7.39 -11.05 -7.70
N LYS A 76 8.25 -12.01 -8.08
CA LYS A 76 9.56 -11.70 -8.67
C LYS A 76 9.46 -11.07 -10.07
N LYS A 77 8.30 -11.17 -10.73
CA LYS A 77 8.04 -10.61 -12.06
C LYS A 77 7.46 -9.19 -12.02
N SER A 78 7.21 -8.65 -10.83
CA SER A 78 6.57 -7.35 -10.62
C SER A 78 7.49 -6.17 -10.89
N PHE A 79 8.79 -6.37 -10.73
CA PHE A 79 9.83 -5.34 -10.86
C PHE A 79 11.07 -5.97 -11.48
N ASP A 80 12.00 -5.14 -11.93
CA ASP A 80 13.32 -5.61 -12.34
C ASP A 80 14.06 -6.27 -11.17
N ALA A 81 14.77 -7.37 -11.47
CA ALA A 81 15.44 -8.17 -10.44
C ALA A 81 16.47 -7.36 -9.62
N SER A 82 17.12 -6.36 -10.23
CA SER A 82 18.07 -5.46 -9.57
C SER A 82 17.41 -4.43 -8.65
N GLU A 83 16.11 -4.18 -8.82
CA GLU A 83 15.32 -3.19 -8.09
C GLU A 83 14.58 -3.79 -6.88
N GLN A 84 14.58 -5.12 -6.74
CA GLN A 84 13.88 -5.86 -5.68
C GLN A 84 14.62 -5.86 -4.33
N LYS A 85 15.06 -4.69 -3.88
CA LYS A 85 15.73 -4.50 -2.59
C LYS A 85 15.25 -3.22 -1.90
N ASN A 86 15.08 -3.28 -0.58
CA ASN A 86 14.60 -2.12 0.19
C ASN A 86 15.46 -0.88 -0.05
N GLY A 87 14.83 0.23 -0.43
CA GLY A 87 15.48 1.50 -0.75
C GLY A 87 16.00 1.62 -2.19
N ALA A 88 15.91 0.58 -3.03
CA ALA A 88 16.21 0.74 -4.45
C ALA A 88 15.17 1.59 -5.15
N ASN A 89 15.61 2.34 -6.15
CA ASN A 89 14.72 3.02 -7.08
C ASN A 89 13.94 1.99 -7.92
N ILE A 90 12.69 2.30 -8.20
CA ILE A 90 11.83 1.54 -9.12
C ILE A 90 11.66 2.34 -10.39
N THR A 91 12.09 1.77 -11.51
CA THR A 91 11.92 2.39 -12.84
C THR A 91 10.65 1.93 -13.53
N ALA A 92 10.22 0.70 -13.26
CA ALA A 92 9.01 0.11 -13.82
C ALA A 92 8.29 -0.78 -12.82
N TRP A 93 6.97 -0.71 -12.81
CA TRP A 93 6.08 -1.66 -12.16
C TRP A 93 5.32 -2.43 -13.24
N TYR A 94 5.60 -3.72 -13.31
CA TYR A 94 5.14 -4.58 -14.40
C TYR A 94 3.71 -5.09 -14.18
N ASP A 95 2.92 -5.04 -15.25
CA ASP A 95 1.59 -5.63 -15.31
C ASP A 95 1.70 -7.16 -15.35
N ILE A 96 1.17 -7.81 -14.32
CA ILE A 96 1.37 -9.25 -14.10
C ILE A 96 0.39 -10.15 -14.85
N ARG A 97 -0.61 -9.58 -15.53
CA ARG A 97 -1.64 -10.33 -16.29
C ARG A 97 -1.01 -11.12 -17.44
N GLU A 98 -1.23 -12.42 -17.52
CA GLU A 98 -0.61 -13.25 -18.56
C GLU A 98 -1.34 -13.17 -19.90
N SER A 99 -0.62 -13.43 -21.00
CA SER A 99 -1.18 -13.57 -22.36
C SER A 99 -1.97 -12.35 -22.89
N VAL A 100 -1.63 -11.14 -22.44
CA VAL A 100 -2.26 -9.88 -22.87
C VAL A 100 -1.21 -8.79 -23.11
N SER A 101 -1.59 -7.73 -23.83
CA SER A 101 -0.80 -6.51 -23.90
C SER A 101 -0.66 -5.89 -22.50
N LYS A 102 0.57 -5.54 -22.14
CA LYS A 102 0.94 -5.07 -20.80
C LYS A 102 0.78 -3.56 -20.70
N ASN A 103 0.17 -3.09 -19.62
CA ASN A 103 0.06 -1.67 -19.30
C ASN A 103 1.03 -1.31 -18.17
N ASN A 104 2.32 -1.59 -18.36
CA ASN A 104 3.36 -1.33 -17.35
C ASN A 104 3.37 0.16 -16.96
N ALA A 105 3.57 0.43 -15.67
CA ALA A 105 3.75 1.78 -15.19
C ALA A 105 5.25 2.08 -15.10
N VAL A 106 5.72 3.15 -15.74
CA VAL A 106 7.15 3.44 -15.88
C VAL A 106 7.50 4.86 -15.46
N GLN A 107 8.76 5.08 -15.10
CA GLN A 107 9.34 6.40 -14.89
C GLN A 107 10.71 6.43 -15.56
N SER A 108 11.00 7.48 -16.32
CA SER A 108 12.28 7.66 -17.02
C SER A 108 13.15 8.75 -16.41
N ASN A 109 12.57 9.66 -15.63
CA ASN A 109 13.32 10.69 -14.92
C ASN A 109 13.73 10.16 -13.53
N SER A 110 15.03 10.00 -13.31
CA SER A 110 15.58 9.45 -12.08
C SER A 110 15.29 10.26 -10.83
N SER A 111 15.06 11.57 -10.95
CA SER A 111 14.63 12.40 -9.82
C SER A 111 13.21 12.07 -9.35
N ASN A 112 12.41 11.39 -10.18
CA ASN A 112 11.01 11.06 -9.89
C ASN A 112 10.81 9.56 -9.60
N TYR A 113 11.88 8.77 -9.42
CA TYR A 113 11.73 7.36 -9.11
C TYR A 113 11.11 7.19 -7.72
N PRO A 114 10.01 6.41 -7.58
CA PRO A 114 9.65 5.87 -6.28
C PRO A 114 10.67 4.81 -5.86
N ILE A 115 10.56 4.35 -4.61
CA ILE A 115 11.48 3.35 -4.07
C ILE A 115 10.76 2.07 -3.67
N TYR A 116 11.47 0.97 -3.80
CA TYR A 116 11.07 -0.33 -3.29
C TYR A 116 11.11 -0.31 -1.75
N SER A 117 10.00 -0.70 -1.12
CA SER A 117 9.90 -0.70 0.34
C SER A 117 9.01 -1.82 0.84
N ASN A 118 9.23 -2.30 2.07
CA ASN A 118 8.30 -3.20 2.73
C ASN A 118 7.17 -2.43 3.44
N THR A 119 5.96 -2.96 3.35
CA THR A 119 4.84 -2.57 4.23
C THR A 119 5.06 -3.11 5.65
N THR A 120 4.21 -2.71 6.59
CA THR A 120 4.23 -3.24 7.97
C THR A 120 3.83 -4.70 8.09
N VAL A 121 3.20 -5.25 7.04
CA VAL A 121 2.91 -6.68 6.93
C VAL A 121 4.03 -7.44 6.20
N HIS A 122 5.19 -6.79 5.99
CA HIS A 122 6.41 -7.35 5.38
C HIS A 122 6.21 -7.90 3.96
N ILE A 123 5.22 -7.35 3.26
CA ILE A 123 5.04 -7.54 1.82
C ILE A 123 5.62 -6.29 1.14
N HIS A 124 6.34 -6.48 0.05
CA HIS A 124 6.91 -5.38 -0.74
C HIS A 124 5.81 -4.42 -1.21
N ALA A 125 6.15 -3.17 -1.49
CA ALA A 125 5.29 -2.13 -2.02
C ALA A 125 6.13 -1.04 -2.67
N VAL A 126 5.49 -0.21 -3.49
CA VAL A 126 6.11 0.96 -4.10
C VAL A 126 5.87 2.14 -3.16
N LYS A 127 6.94 2.75 -2.65
CA LYS A 127 6.89 3.92 -1.77
C LYS A 127 7.08 5.20 -2.57
N PHE A 128 6.14 6.12 -2.38
CA PHE A 128 6.14 7.46 -2.94
C PHE A 128 6.42 8.48 -1.83
N ASP A 129 7.15 9.53 -2.19
CA ASP A 129 7.72 10.54 -1.29
C ASP A 129 6.78 11.71 -0.96
N GLY A 130 5.65 11.83 -1.66
CA GLY A 130 4.72 12.95 -1.50
C GLY A 130 5.08 14.21 -2.25
N VAL A 131 6.17 14.21 -3.01
CA VAL A 131 6.73 15.40 -3.68
C VAL A 131 6.65 15.20 -5.19
N ASN A 132 7.57 14.44 -5.76
CA ASN A 132 7.72 14.32 -7.20
C ASN A 132 7.87 12.88 -7.69
N SER A 133 7.95 11.89 -6.79
CA SER A 133 7.93 10.48 -7.21
C SER A 133 6.58 10.08 -7.81
N TYR A 134 6.60 9.34 -8.93
CA TYR A 134 5.42 8.71 -9.53
C TYR A 134 5.83 7.67 -10.58
N LEU A 135 4.91 6.78 -10.92
CA LEU A 135 4.99 5.95 -12.12
C LEU A 135 3.89 6.38 -13.09
N ASN A 136 4.11 6.19 -14.39
CA ASN A 136 3.20 6.61 -15.43
C ASN A 136 2.78 5.43 -16.31
N ILE A 137 1.47 5.23 -16.46
CA ILE A 137 0.92 4.40 -17.52
C ILE A 137 0.75 5.29 -18.74
N ALA A 138 1.50 4.98 -19.80
CA ALA A 138 1.60 5.83 -20.98
C ALA A 138 0.29 5.91 -21.79
N ASN A 139 -0.54 4.88 -21.73
CA ASN A 139 -1.83 4.86 -22.41
C ASN A 139 -2.92 4.39 -21.46
N ALA A 140 -3.75 5.33 -21.01
CA ALA A 140 -4.91 5.08 -20.14
C ALA A 140 -6.24 5.12 -20.90
N SER A 141 -6.20 5.19 -22.24
CA SER A 141 -7.42 5.31 -23.06
C SER A 141 -8.36 4.12 -22.98
N PHE A 142 -7.90 2.99 -22.43
CA PHE A 142 -8.75 1.84 -22.12
C PHE A 142 -9.88 2.17 -21.13
N LEU A 143 -9.80 3.28 -20.38
CA LEU A 143 -10.86 3.77 -19.50
C LEU A 143 -11.87 4.70 -20.20
N ASN A 144 -11.59 5.15 -21.43
CA ASN A 144 -12.46 6.10 -22.11
C ASN A 144 -13.74 5.42 -22.59
N ASN A 145 -14.88 6.02 -22.27
CA ASN A 145 -16.22 5.55 -22.59
C ASN A 145 -16.54 4.15 -22.02
N THR A 146 -15.86 3.76 -20.93
CA THR A 146 -16.14 2.51 -20.22
C THR A 146 -16.62 2.79 -18.80
N ASP A 147 -17.36 1.84 -18.24
CA ASP A 147 -17.48 1.68 -16.80
C ASP A 147 -16.12 1.26 -16.23
N TYR A 148 -15.93 1.32 -14.90
CA TYR A 148 -14.71 0.80 -14.29
C TYR A 148 -14.89 0.33 -12.86
N THR A 149 -14.00 -0.59 -12.46
CA THR A 149 -13.76 -0.95 -11.07
C THR A 149 -12.26 -0.94 -10.80
N ILE A 150 -11.84 -0.17 -9.82
CA ILE A 150 -10.42 0.03 -9.48
C ILE A 150 -10.20 -0.34 -8.02
N PHE A 151 -9.30 -1.28 -7.79
CA PHE A 151 -8.84 -1.66 -6.44
C PHE A 151 -7.47 -1.08 -6.16
N ILE A 152 -7.30 -0.51 -4.97
CA ILE A 152 -6.01 0.04 -4.52
C ILE A 152 -5.73 -0.44 -3.10
N VAL A 153 -4.57 -1.04 -2.88
CA VAL A 153 -4.04 -1.32 -1.55
C VAL A 153 -2.98 -0.29 -1.21
N GLU A 154 -3.25 0.50 -0.17
CA GLU A 154 -2.44 1.65 0.19
C GLU A 154 -2.11 1.67 1.68
N GLN A 155 -0.94 2.22 2.02
CA GLN A 155 -0.50 2.50 3.38
C GLN A 155 0.05 3.93 3.43
N ARG A 156 -0.84 4.89 3.64
CA ARG A 156 -0.54 6.33 3.75
C ARG A 156 0.47 6.62 4.86
N GLU A 157 1.38 7.57 4.63
CA GLU A 157 2.41 7.97 5.60
C GLU A 157 2.33 9.46 6.01
N SER A 158 1.39 10.23 5.46
CA SER A 158 1.17 11.65 5.79
C SER A 158 -0.31 12.01 5.75
N ASN A 159 -0.78 12.92 6.60
CA ASN A 159 -2.14 13.47 6.56
C ASN A 159 -2.32 14.68 5.62
N LYS A 160 -1.33 14.99 4.78
CA LYS A 160 -1.36 16.15 3.87
C LYS A 160 -2.60 16.17 2.96
N ALA A 161 -3.03 17.36 2.56
CA ALA A 161 -3.98 17.52 1.47
C ALA A 161 -3.39 17.03 0.13
N ASP A 162 -4.27 16.78 -0.83
CA ASP A 162 -3.90 16.36 -2.20
C ASP A 162 -2.92 15.18 -2.24
N ASN A 163 -3.30 14.12 -1.54
CA ASN A 163 -2.53 12.89 -1.39
C ASN A 163 -3.18 11.75 -2.19
N TYR A 164 -3.12 11.86 -3.51
CA TYR A 164 -3.85 11.01 -4.46
C TYR A 164 -3.06 9.78 -4.87
N PHE A 165 -3.68 8.60 -4.82
CA PHE A 165 -3.07 7.34 -5.26
C PHE A 165 -2.86 7.31 -6.78
N VAL A 166 -3.83 7.89 -7.49
CA VAL A 166 -3.92 7.89 -8.95
C VAL A 166 -4.42 9.26 -9.40
N GLY A 167 -3.85 9.75 -10.50
CA GLY A 167 -4.23 11.00 -11.14
C GLY A 167 -3.21 12.12 -10.97
N ASP A 168 -3.49 13.24 -11.63
CA ASP A 168 -2.69 14.45 -11.54
C ASP A 168 -3.58 15.68 -11.63
N ILE A 169 -3.78 16.36 -10.51
CA ILE A 169 -4.60 17.58 -10.45
C ILE A 169 -3.93 18.79 -11.12
N SER A 170 -2.64 18.70 -11.48
CA SER A 170 -1.93 19.73 -12.23
C SER A 170 -2.00 19.54 -13.75
N ALA A 171 -2.58 18.42 -14.21
CA ALA A 171 -2.78 18.15 -15.61
C ALA A 171 -3.87 19.07 -16.20
N PRO A 172 -3.71 19.60 -17.44
CA PRO A 172 -4.73 20.40 -18.10
C PRO A 172 -6.10 19.72 -18.16
N GLU A 173 -6.11 18.40 -18.27
CA GLU A 173 -7.29 17.53 -18.29
C GLU A 173 -8.17 17.66 -17.05
N GLU A 174 -7.62 18.06 -15.89
CA GLU A 174 -8.40 18.29 -14.66
C GLU A 174 -9.44 19.42 -14.83
N ASN A 175 -9.20 20.36 -15.75
CA ASN A 175 -10.09 21.48 -16.06
C ASN A 175 -11.07 21.19 -17.21
N VAL A 176 -11.08 19.96 -17.73
CA VAL A 176 -12.02 19.53 -18.78
C VAL A 176 -12.85 18.39 -18.23
N THR A 177 -14.16 18.58 -18.15
CA THR A 177 -15.10 17.62 -17.57
C THR A 177 -14.87 16.21 -18.12
N ASN A 178 -14.65 15.23 -17.23
CA ASN A 178 -14.47 13.82 -17.54
C ASN A 178 -13.19 13.45 -18.32
N ASN A 179 -12.16 14.29 -18.32
CA ASN A 179 -10.88 13.97 -18.99
C ASN A 179 -9.76 13.52 -18.04
N ASN A 180 -9.90 13.68 -16.72
CA ASN A 180 -8.92 13.23 -15.74
C ASN A 180 -9.53 12.23 -14.77
N LEU A 181 -8.73 11.32 -14.19
CA LEU A 181 -9.17 10.43 -13.12
C LEU A 181 -8.29 10.68 -11.90
N VAL A 182 -8.90 11.18 -10.82
CA VAL A 182 -8.20 11.46 -9.56
C VAL A 182 -8.84 10.68 -8.42
N LEU A 183 -8.07 9.78 -7.82
CA LEU A 183 -8.49 8.90 -6.73
C LEU A 183 -7.53 9.03 -5.55
N GLY A 184 -8.06 9.29 -4.37
CA GLY A 184 -7.29 9.31 -3.12
C GLY A 184 -7.68 10.45 -2.21
N TYR A 185 -6.79 10.82 -1.29
CA TYR A 185 -7.17 11.73 -0.21
C TYR A 185 -7.07 13.19 -0.65
N SER A 186 -8.19 13.91 -0.73
CA SER A 186 -8.17 15.38 -0.92
C SER A 186 -7.82 16.11 0.38
N SER A 187 -8.11 15.52 1.53
CA SER A 187 -7.65 15.99 2.85
C SER A 187 -7.44 14.81 3.81
N ASP A 188 -7.03 15.05 5.06
CA ASP A 188 -6.79 14.02 6.08
C ASP A 188 -7.92 12.95 6.11
N LYS A 189 -9.16 13.42 6.18
CA LYS A 189 -10.36 12.59 6.39
C LYS A 189 -11.20 12.38 5.13
N THR A 190 -10.78 12.92 3.99
CA THR A 190 -11.66 13.01 2.82
C THR A 190 -11.01 12.31 1.64
N VAL A 191 -11.71 11.31 1.09
CA VAL A 191 -11.29 10.62 -0.13
C VAL A 191 -12.12 11.13 -1.29
N LYS A 192 -11.45 11.58 -2.35
CA LYS A 192 -12.02 12.05 -3.61
C LYS A 192 -12.10 10.88 -4.59
N HIS A 193 -13.23 10.79 -5.28
CA HIS A 193 -13.41 10.01 -6.48
C HIS A 193 -13.84 10.97 -7.58
N SER A 194 -12.95 11.25 -8.53
CA SER A 194 -13.03 12.37 -9.47
C SER A 194 -12.87 11.92 -10.91
N GLN A 195 -13.72 12.42 -11.80
CA GLN A 195 -13.51 12.41 -13.25
C GLN A 195 -13.33 13.85 -13.75
N SER A 196 -12.25 14.51 -13.33
CA SER A 196 -12.01 15.97 -13.38
C SER A 196 -12.63 16.75 -12.21
N PHE A 197 -12.27 18.04 -12.10
CA PHE A 197 -12.57 18.88 -10.93
C PHE A 197 -14.07 19.01 -10.65
N ASP A 198 -14.86 19.24 -11.71
CA ASP A 198 -16.29 19.52 -11.68
C ASP A 198 -17.16 18.26 -11.55
N ASN A 199 -16.64 17.09 -11.90
CA ASN A 199 -17.29 15.80 -11.69
C ASN A 199 -16.57 14.98 -10.62
N SER A 200 -16.81 15.36 -9.36
CA SER A 200 -16.23 14.67 -8.23
C SER A 200 -17.19 14.54 -7.05
N TYR A 201 -16.98 13.52 -6.23
CA TYR A 201 -17.62 13.41 -4.93
C TYR A 201 -16.61 12.88 -3.91
N THR A 202 -17.01 12.97 -2.64
CA THR A 202 -16.13 12.62 -1.53
C THR A 202 -16.73 11.59 -0.58
N SER A 203 -15.85 10.80 0.03
CA SER A 203 -16.14 9.92 1.16
C SER A 203 -15.45 10.44 2.42
N SER A 204 -16.15 10.40 3.55
CA SER A 204 -15.56 10.71 4.85
C SER A 204 -14.96 9.47 5.50
N LEU A 205 -13.77 9.63 6.06
CA LEU A 205 -13.02 8.62 6.81
C LEU A 205 -12.58 9.17 8.17
N ILE A 206 -12.10 8.27 9.02
CA ILE A 206 -11.42 8.65 10.27
C ILE A 206 -10.06 9.30 9.97
N ASN A 207 -9.59 10.11 10.93
CA ASN A 207 -8.28 10.76 10.86
C ASN A 207 -7.14 9.77 10.64
N TYR A 208 -6.12 10.22 9.91
CA TYR A 208 -4.83 9.54 9.87
C TYR A 208 -4.22 9.47 11.27
N LYS A 209 -3.69 8.28 11.61
CA LYS A 209 -2.90 8.05 12.81
C LYS A 209 -1.55 7.54 12.39
N ALA A 210 -0.48 8.28 12.69
CA ALA A 210 0.87 7.88 12.29
C ALA A 210 1.29 6.51 12.83
N ALA A 211 0.74 6.10 13.98
CA ALA A 211 0.96 4.79 14.58
C ALA A 211 0.16 3.67 13.90
N ASP A 212 -0.96 3.99 13.22
CA ASP A 212 -1.72 3.00 12.44
C ASP A 212 -1.11 2.90 11.06
N LYS A 213 -0.49 1.76 10.81
CA LYS A 213 0.18 1.44 9.54
C LYS A 213 -0.50 0.27 8.83
N THR A 214 -1.74 -0.04 9.18
CA THR A 214 -2.49 -1.11 8.55
C THR A 214 -2.81 -0.72 7.11
N PRO A 215 -2.47 -1.55 6.09
CA PRO A 215 -2.89 -1.28 4.73
C PRO A 215 -4.42 -1.18 4.63
N LYS A 216 -4.91 -0.23 3.83
CA LYS A 216 -6.33 -0.07 3.50
C LYS A 216 -6.58 -0.53 2.07
N ILE A 217 -7.75 -1.12 1.86
CA ILE A 217 -8.21 -1.57 0.56
C ILE A 217 -9.32 -0.64 0.11
N PHE A 218 -9.12 0.02 -1.02
CA PHE A 218 -10.13 0.84 -1.68
C PHE A 218 -10.70 0.11 -2.88
N SER A 219 -12.01 0.23 -3.08
CA SER A 219 -12.70 -0.18 -4.31
C SER A 219 -13.48 1.02 -4.84
N PHE A 220 -13.04 1.57 -5.97
CA PHE A 220 -13.72 2.66 -6.67
C PHE A 220 -14.47 2.08 -7.85
N ILE A 221 -15.77 2.36 -7.95
CA ILE A 221 -16.63 1.84 -9.01
C ILE A 221 -17.29 3.01 -9.71
N HIS A 222 -17.33 2.97 -11.02
CA HIS A 222 -18.18 3.80 -11.86
C HIS A 222 -18.98 2.90 -12.79
N ASP A 223 -20.26 3.17 -12.86
CA ASP A 223 -21.25 2.45 -13.66
C ASP A 223 -22.12 3.49 -14.36
N SER A 224 -22.14 3.50 -15.69
CA SER A 224 -22.90 4.45 -16.50
C SER A 224 -24.42 4.29 -16.40
N ALA A 225 -24.93 3.25 -15.72
CA ALA A 225 -26.34 3.08 -15.42
C ALA A 225 -26.74 3.59 -14.02
N VAL A 226 -25.87 3.47 -13.01
CA VAL A 226 -26.22 3.78 -11.60
C VAL A 226 -25.31 4.79 -10.90
N GLY A 227 -24.14 5.07 -11.45
CA GLY A 227 -23.17 6.05 -10.99
C GLY A 227 -21.99 5.47 -10.22
N LYS A 228 -21.45 6.24 -9.28
CA LYS A 228 -20.17 5.97 -8.63
C LYS A 228 -20.32 5.47 -7.21
N LYS A 229 -19.41 4.58 -6.78
CA LYS A 229 -19.34 4.08 -5.40
C LYS A 229 -17.89 3.99 -4.93
N THR A 230 -17.67 4.30 -3.66
CA THR A 230 -16.39 4.10 -2.99
C THR A 230 -16.58 3.15 -1.81
N TYR A 231 -15.81 2.07 -1.80
CA TYR A 231 -15.72 1.16 -0.68
C TYR A 231 -14.35 1.25 -0.04
N VAL A 232 -14.30 1.17 1.29
CA VAL A 232 -13.07 1.09 2.06
C VAL A 232 -13.15 -0.11 2.99
N ASN A 233 -12.21 -1.03 2.83
CA ASN A 233 -12.18 -2.32 3.54
C ASN A 233 -13.53 -3.07 3.47
N GLY A 234 -14.18 -3.04 2.30
CA GLY A 234 -15.47 -3.70 2.03
C GLY A 234 -16.72 -2.92 2.43
N MET A 235 -16.60 -1.83 3.18
CA MET A 235 -17.72 -0.98 3.59
C MET A 235 -17.96 0.14 2.58
N LEU A 236 -19.20 0.33 2.13
CA LEU A 236 -19.59 1.47 1.29
C LEU A 236 -19.47 2.77 2.09
N THR A 237 -18.60 3.70 1.67
CA THR A 237 -18.39 4.97 2.38
C THR A 237 -19.15 6.14 1.79
N ALA A 238 -19.34 6.14 0.47
CA ALA A 238 -20.22 7.09 -0.22
C ALA A 238 -20.52 6.61 -1.65
N SER A 239 -21.55 7.21 -2.24
CA SER A 239 -21.92 7.04 -3.64
C SER A 239 -22.33 8.37 -4.28
N SER A 240 -22.29 8.43 -5.60
CA SER A 240 -22.82 9.52 -6.42
C SER A 240 -23.68 8.94 -7.54
N ALA A 241 -24.74 9.65 -7.93
CA ALA A 241 -25.60 9.27 -9.05
C ALA A 241 -25.06 9.74 -10.41
N ASP A 242 -23.87 10.35 -10.46
CA ASP A 242 -23.25 10.75 -11.73
C ASP A 242 -22.85 9.52 -12.55
N THR A 243 -23.39 9.43 -13.77
CA THR A 243 -23.21 8.32 -14.71
C THR A 243 -22.30 8.67 -15.90
N ASN A 244 -21.64 9.83 -15.87
CA ASN A 244 -20.84 10.28 -17.00
C ASN A 244 -19.51 9.52 -17.08
N ASN A 245 -19.22 8.87 -18.21
CA ASN A 245 -17.96 8.18 -18.46
C ASN A 245 -16.78 9.15 -18.64
N LEU A 246 -15.56 8.65 -18.38
CA LEU A 246 -14.32 9.29 -18.82
C LEU A 246 -14.33 9.40 -20.34
N LYS A 247 -13.82 10.50 -20.89
CA LYS A 247 -13.90 10.78 -22.33
C LYS A 247 -12.54 10.74 -23.02
N ASN A 248 -11.56 11.46 -22.46
CA ASN A 248 -10.27 11.67 -23.13
C ASN A 248 -9.08 11.55 -22.17
N ILE A 249 -9.07 10.56 -21.28
CA ILE A 249 -7.88 10.26 -20.50
C ILE A 249 -6.79 9.68 -21.40
N SER A 250 -5.59 10.25 -21.32
CA SER A 250 -4.44 9.88 -22.15
C SER A 250 -3.42 9.05 -21.38
N THR A 251 -3.07 9.50 -20.18
CA THR A 251 -2.11 8.87 -19.28
C THR A 251 -2.71 8.71 -17.90
N LEU A 252 -2.13 7.81 -17.11
CA LEU A 252 -2.52 7.63 -15.72
C LEU A 252 -1.27 7.61 -14.83
N LYS A 253 -1.13 8.64 -14.00
CA LYS A 253 -0.04 8.73 -13.02
C LYS A 253 -0.44 8.00 -11.75
N ILE A 254 0.49 7.23 -11.20
CA ILE A 254 0.35 6.50 -9.95
C ILE A 254 1.31 7.14 -8.95
N GLY A 255 0.76 7.56 -7.81
CA GLY A 255 1.51 8.12 -6.69
C GLY A 255 2.02 9.55 -6.87
N LYS A 256 1.56 10.27 -7.91
CA LYS A 256 1.93 11.68 -8.12
C LYS A 256 1.51 12.52 -6.91
N SER A 257 2.50 13.01 -6.18
CA SER A 257 2.31 13.74 -4.91
C SER A 257 1.71 12.91 -3.77
N TYR A 258 1.65 11.59 -3.90
CA TYR A 258 1.27 10.67 -2.83
C TYR A 258 2.43 10.42 -1.87
N ASN A 259 2.21 10.56 -0.58
CA ASN A 259 3.14 10.18 0.48
C ASN A 259 2.62 8.92 1.17
N GLY A 260 3.24 7.79 0.84
CA GLY A 260 2.84 6.48 1.35
C GLY A 260 3.31 5.36 0.46
N LYS A 261 2.74 4.18 0.69
CA LYS A 261 3.08 2.95 -0.04
C LYS A 261 1.85 2.43 -0.78
N ILE A 262 2.02 2.02 -2.03
CA ILE A 262 0.99 1.28 -2.79
C ILE A 262 1.50 -0.14 -3.00
N GLY A 263 0.72 -1.10 -2.54
CA GLY A 263 1.03 -2.52 -2.64
C GLY A 263 0.46 -3.17 -3.89
N GLU A 264 -0.75 -2.76 -4.28
CA GLU A 264 -1.47 -3.40 -5.37
C GLU A 264 -2.50 -2.46 -5.99
N LEU A 265 -2.57 -2.45 -7.32
CA LEU A 265 -3.50 -1.69 -8.14
C LEU A 265 -4.08 -2.62 -9.21
N ILE A 266 -5.40 -2.78 -9.22
CA ILE A 266 -6.12 -3.60 -10.21
C ILE A 266 -7.18 -2.74 -10.88
N ILE A 267 -7.28 -2.79 -12.21
CA ILE A 267 -8.29 -2.04 -12.97
C ILE A 267 -9.08 -2.99 -13.87
N PHE A 268 -10.40 -2.85 -13.84
CA PHE A 268 -11.35 -3.45 -14.76
C PHE A 268 -12.07 -2.36 -15.54
N VAL A 269 -12.35 -2.59 -16.84
CA VAL A 269 -13.13 -1.68 -17.71
C VAL A 269 -14.62 -1.99 -17.70
N ARG A 270 -15.11 -2.41 -16.53
CA ARG A 270 -16.54 -2.55 -16.26
C ARG A 270 -16.84 -2.36 -14.78
N ALA A 271 -18.11 -2.08 -14.46
CA ALA A 271 -18.62 -2.22 -13.11
C ALA A 271 -18.68 -3.71 -12.75
N LEU A 272 -17.90 -4.12 -11.75
CA LEU A 272 -17.94 -5.50 -11.26
C LEU A 272 -19.24 -5.76 -10.50
N THR A 273 -19.70 -7.01 -10.56
CA THR A 273 -20.79 -7.47 -9.68
C THR A 273 -20.34 -7.40 -8.21
N THR A 274 -21.31 -7.45 -7.30
CA THR A 274 -21.01 -7.42 -5.86
C THR A 274 -20.15 -8.62 -5.46
N GLU A 275 -20.42 -9.79 -6.02
CA GLU A 275 -19.74 -11.05 -5.76
C GLU A 275 -18.30 -11.01 -6.26
N GLU A 276 -18.08 -10.55 -7.50
CA GLU A 276 -16.74 -10.37 -8.07
C GLU A 276 -15.91 -9.39 -7.24
N ARG A 277 -16.48 -8.21 -6.92
CA ARG A 277 -15.82 -7.22 -6.07
C ARG A 277 -15.44 -7.79 -4.71
N GLN A 278 -16.37 -8.45 -4.02
CA GLN A 278 -16.13 -9.01 -2.71
C GLN A 278 -15.05 -10.11 -2.75
N SER A 279 -15.02 -10.93 -3.80
CA SER A 279 -13.99 -11.96 -3.96
C SER A 279 -12.57 -11.36 -4.07
N ILE A 280 -12.42 -10.23 -4.78
CA ILE A 280 -11.15 -9.52 -4.90
C ILE A 280 -10.79 -8.85 -3.57
N GLU A 281 -11.75 -8.22 -2.90
CA GLU A 281 -11.52 -7.63 -1.57
C GLU A 281 -11.09 -8.67 -0.54
N ASP A 282 -11.66 -9.88 -0.56
CA ASP A 282 -11.25 -10.98 0.32
C ASP A 282 -9.83 -11.46 0.02
N TYR A 283 -9.48 -11.57 -1.27
CA TYR A 283 -8.13 -11.87 -1.69
C TYR A 283 -7.13 -10.81 -1.17
N LEU A 284 -7.42 -9.52 -1.39
CA LEU A 284 -6.57 -8.43 -0.93
C LEU A 284 -6.50 -8.38 0.60
N GLY A 285 -7.62 -8.58 1.30
CA GLY A 285 -7.69 -8.61 2.76
C GLY A 285 -6.80 -9.70 3.36
N LYS A 286 -6.85 -10.90 2.79
CA LYS A 286 -5.98 -12.02 3.19
C LYS A 286 -4.51 -11.74 2.89
N LYS A 287 -4.20 -11.25 1.69
CA LYS A 287 -2.82 -10.96 1.28
C LYS A 287 -2.20 -9.88 2.16
N TRP A 288 -2.90 -8.79 2.38
CA TRP A 288 -2.36 -7.59 3.04
C TRP A 288 -2.67 -7.51 4.53
N SER A 289 -3.19 -8.58 5.13
CA SER A 289 -3.62 -8.65 6.54
C SER A 289 -4.56 -7.50 6.94
N SER A 290 -5.42 -7.09 6.01
CA SER A 290 -6.39 -6.01 6.20
C SER A 290 -7.76 -6.60 6.51
N LYS A 291 -8.38 -6.15 7.59
CA LYS A 291 -9.72 -6.60 7.97
C LYS A 291 -10.75 -6.05 7.00
N ILE A 292 -11.45 -6.94 6.29
CA ILE A 292 -12.63 -6.60 5.51
C ILE A 292 -13.85 -6.61 6.44
N THR A 293 -14.69 -5.58 6.33
CA THR A 293 -15.94 -5.43 7.08
C THR A 293 -17.08 -5.28 6.09
N ARG A 294 -18.09 -6.14 6.20
CA ARG A 294 -19.32 -6.09 5.40
C ARG A 294 -20.50 -5.98 6.37
N SER A 295 -21.49 -5.18 5.99
CA SER A 295 -22.81 -5.13 6.64
C SER A 295 -23.66 -6.29 6.17
#